data_AF-A0A2D4N789-F1
#
_entry.id   AF-A0A2D4N789-F1
#
_cell.length_a   1.000
_cell.length_b   1.000
_cell.length_c   1.000
_cell.angle_alpha   90.00
_cell.angle_beta   90.00
_cell.angle_gamma   90.00
#
_symmetry.space_group_name_H-M   'P 1'
#
loop_
_entity.id
_entity.type
_entity.pdbx_description
1 polymer ?
#
loop_
_entity_poly.entity_id
_entity_poly.type
_entity_poly.pdbx_seq_one_letter_code
_entity_poly.pdbx_strand_id
1 'polypeptide(L)'
;HFFTLSVKTESGTKNLRIQCEGDSFSLQSDPHSSHPVPRFDCVLKLVHHYMPLPEQQPGQASHPRRAYYIHSGEEKIPLVLSRPLSSSVSTLQHLCRKTVNGHLDSYEKRTQLPAPIKDFLDQYDATF
;
A
#
# COMPACT_ATOMS: atom_id res chain seq x y z
N HIS A 1 5.39 -15.31 6.36
CA HIS A 1 5.36 -15.27 4.89
C HIS A 1 6.28 -14.17 4.38
N PHE A 2 6.98 -14.38 3.27
CA PHE A 2 7.80 -13.35 2.63
C PHE A 2 7.04 -12.77 1.43
N PHE A 3 6.93 -11.44 1.37
CA PHE A 3 6.29 -10.76 0.26
C PHE A 3 7.34 -10.14 -0.65
N THR A 4 7.04 -10.04 -1.94
CA THR A 4 7.86 -9.33 -2.93
C THR A 4 6.97 -8.38 -3.71
N LEU A 5 7.43 -7.15 -3.87
CA LEU A 5 6.77 -6.11 -4.65
C LEU A 5 7.51 -5.95 -5.97
N SER A 6 6.86 -6.35 -7.07
CA SER A 6 7.36 -6.14 -8.42
C SER A 6 6.88 -4.80 -8.95
N VAL A 7 7.81 -3.90 -9.27
CA VAL A 7 7.53 -2.55 -9.77
C VAL A 7 8.10 -2.40 -11.18
N LYS A 8 7.31 -1.82 -12.09
CA LYS A 8 7.79 -1.48 -13.43
C LYS A 8 8.36 -0.06 -13.42
N THR A 9 9.65 0.06 -13.72
CA THR A 9 10.35 1.36 -13.87
C THR A 9 10.72 1.58 -15.35
N GLU A 10 11.18 2.78 -15.69
CA GLU A 10 11.68 3.09 -17.05
C GLU A 10 12.88 2.21 -17.43
N SER A 11 13.75 1.90 -16.47
CA SER A 11 14.88 0.98 -16.61
C SER A 11 14.51 -0.51 -16.64
N GLY A 12 13.21 -0.85 -16.53
CA GLY A 12 12.71 -2.24 -16.48
C GLY A 12 12.05 -2.61 -15.15
N THR A 13 11.70 -3.88 -15.00
CA THR A 13 11.03 -4.39 -13.80
C THR A 13 12.02 -4.62 -12.66
N LYS A 14 11.68 -4.13 -11.46
CA LYS A 14 12.47 -4.31 -10.24
C LYS A 14 11.63 -5.07 -9.21
N ASN A 15 12.28 -5.91 -8.42
CA ASN A 15 11.64 -6.69 -7.37
C ASN A 15 12.20 -6.23 -6.02
N LEU A 16 11.32 -5.73 -5.16
CA LEU A 16 11.65 -5.29 -3.81
C LEU A 16 11.14 -6.34 -2.83
N ARG A 17 12.00 -6.79 -1.92
CA ARG A 17 11.61 -7.73 -0.87
C ARG A 17 10.99 -6.96 0.29
N ILE A 18 9.92 -7.51 0.85
CA ILE A 18 9.31 -7.00 2.08
C ILE A 18 9.78 -7.90 3.22
N GLN A 19 10.50 -7.31 4.17
CA GLN A 19 10.89 -7.95 5.41
C GLN A 19 9.72 -8.00 6.38
N CYS A 20 9.58 -9.13 7.06
CA CYS A 20 8.60 -9.38 8.10
C CYS A 20 9.39 -9.68 9.38
N GLU A 21 9.41 -8.73 10.31
CA GLU A 21 10.08 -8.86 11.61
C GLU A 21 9.03 -8.76 12.71
N GLY A 22 8.70 -9.87 13.36
CA GLY A 22 7.55 -9.94 14.28
C GLY A 22 6.24 -9.57 13.57
N ASP A 23 5.50 -8.63 14.16
CA ASP A 23 4.26 -8.07 13.62
C ASP A 23 4.48 -6.83 12.73
N SER A 24 5.72 -6.63 12.23
CA SER A 24 6.09 -5.47 11.42
C SER A 24 6.59 -5.84 10.03
N PHE A 25 6.15 -5.06 9.05
CA PHE A 25 6.50 -5.13 7.63
C PHE A 25 7.33 -3.91 7.23
N SER A 26 8.42 -4.12 6.51
CA SER A 26 9.25 -3.03 5.98
C SER A 26 9.86 -3.43 4.64
N LEU A 27 10.20 -2.45 3.78
CA LEU A 27 10.94 -2.76 2.55
C LEU A 27 12.38 -3.10 2.92
N GLN A 28 12.92 -4.18 2.34
CA GLN A 28 14.33 -4.49 2.47
C GLN A 28 15.14 -3.31 1.90
N SER A 29 15.83 -2.60 2.78
CA SER A 29 16.72 -1.50 2.40
C SER A 29 18.16 -1.98 2.34
N ASP A 30 18.96 -1.25 1.57
CA ASP A 30 20.39 -1.50 1.43
C ASP A 30 21.11 -1.23 2.77
N PRO A 31 22.06 -2.08 3.21
CA PRO A 31 22.90 -1.80 4.39
C PRO A 31 23.64 -0.44 4.31
N HIS A 32 23.83 0.14 3.13
CA HIS A 32 24.42 1.48 2.96
C HIS A 32 23.42 2.64 3.08
N SER A 33 22.13 2.35 3.27
CA SER A 33 21.11 3.40 3.39
C SER A 33 21.14 4.04 4.79
N SER A 34 21.52 5.32 4.85
CA SER A 34 21.57 6.11 6.10
C SER A 34 20.18 6.45 6.68
N HIS A 35 19.08 5.99 6.07
CA HIS A 35 17.72 6.42 6.43
C HIS A 35 16.96 5.27 7.10
N PRO A 36 16.26 5.53 8.22
CA PRO A 36 15.44 4.53 8.87
C PRO A 36 14.30 4.10 7.94
N VAL A 37 14.18 2.80 7.71
CA VAL A 37 13.10 2.22 6.91
C VAL A 37 11.80 2.25 7.72
N PRO A 38 10.70 2.78 7.18
CA PRO A 38 9.43 2.74 7.87
C PRO A 38 8.96 1.29 8.06
N ARG A 39 8.43 1.02 9.25
CA ARG A 39 7.83 -0.26 9.62
C ARG A 39 6.32 -0.07 9.74
N PHE A 40 5.56 -1.07 9.32
CA PHE A 40 4.11 -1.05 9.28
C PHE A 40 3.56 -2.33 9.91
N ASP A 41 2.44 -2.25 10.60
CA ASP A 41 1.72 -3.40 11.14
C ASP A 41 0.93 -4.19 10.05
N CYS A 42 0.79 -3.62 8.86
CA CYS A 42 0.11 -4.26 7.73
C CYS A 42 0.82 -3.97 6.40
N VAL A 43 0.95 -4.99 5.55
CA VAL A 43 1.52 -4.89 4.20
C VAL A 43 0.76 -3.89 3.33
N LEU A 44 -0.56 -3.77 3.51
CA LEU A 44 -1.37 -2.81 2.75
C LEU A 44 -1.02 -1.37 3.11
N LYS A 45 -0.81 -1.08 4.40
CA LYS A 45 -0.35 0.24 4.86
C LYS A 45 1.03 0.57 4.33
N LEU A 46 1.92 -0.44 4.28
CA LEU A 46 3.22 -0.32 3.63
C LEU A 46 3.04 0.11 2.18
N VAL A 47 2.30 -0.65 1.36
CA VAL A 47 2.11 -0.34 -0.06
C VAL A 47 1.48 1.04 -0.25
N HIS A 48 0.46 1.37 0.53
CA HIS A 48 -0.23 2.66 0.48
C HIS A 48 0.70 3.83 0.81
N HIS A 49 1.63 3.66 1.76
CA HIS A 49 2.65 4.70 2.08
C HIS A 49 3.52 5.06 0.88
N TYR A 50 3.78 4.11 -0.03
CA TYR A 50 4.55 4.33 -1.25
C TYR A 50 3.69 4.71 -2.47
N MET A 51 2.36 4.73 -2.33
CA MET A 51 1.44 5.23 -3.36
C MET A 51 1.20 6.75 -3.20
N PRO A 52 1.10 7.52 -4.29
CA PRO A 52 0.77 8.94 -4.22
C PRO A 52 -0.69 9.11 -3.78
N LEU A 53 -0.94 9.95 -2.77
CA LEU A 53 -2.32 10.33 -2.41
C LEU A 53 -3.00 11.08 -3.57
N PRO A 54 -4.28 10.82 -3.88
CA PRO A 54 -5.04 11.44 -4.97
C PRO A 54 -5.18 12.97 -4.89
N GLU A 55 -5.00 13.58 -3.72
CA GLU A 55 -5.04 15.03 -3.54
C GLU A 55 -3.63 15.63 -3.58
N GLN A 56 -3.14 15.91 -4.78
CA GLN A 56 -2.20 17.01 -4.98
C GLN A 56 -2.68 17.85 -6.14
N GLN A 57 -3.46 18.89 -5.81
CA GLN A 57 -3.75 20.00 -6.71
C GLN A 57 -2.43 20.59 -7.26
N PRO A 58 -2.39 21.02 -8.52
CA PRO A 58 -1.23 21.71 -9.07
C PRO A 58 -1.04 23.05 -8.35
N GLY A 59 -0.01 23.16 -7.51
CA GLY A 59 0.41 24.45 -6.94
C GLY A 59 0.72 24.51 -5.43
N GLN A 60 0.49 23.45 -4.65
CA GLN A 60 0.94 23.45 -3.25
C GLN A 60 2.37 22.94 -3.14
N ALA A 61 3.22 23.78 -2.55
CA ALA A 61 4.64 23.56 -2.34
C ALA A 61 4.92 22.16 -1.80
N SER A 62 5.79 21.47 -2.51
CA SER A 62 6.34 20.17 -2.22
C SER A 62 6.91 20.11 -0.80
N HIS A 63 6.11 19.67 0.17
CA HIS A 63 6.72 18.88 1.24
C HIS A 63 7.49 17.75 0.55
N PRO A 64 8.76 17.50 0.90
CA PRO A 64 9.53 16.44 0.30
C PRO A 64 8.86 15.13 0.72
N ARG A 65 7.85 14.68 -0.04
CA ARG A 65 7.29 13.34 0.05
C ARG A 65 8.51 12.46 -0.05
N ARG A 66 8.84 11.81 1.07
CA ARG A 66 10.05 11.00 1.27
C ARG A 66 10.18 10.08 0.07
N ALA A 67 10.95 10.52 -0.92
CA ALA A 67 11.24 9.73 -2.10
C ALA A 67 12.16 8.65 -1.54
N TYR A 68 11.61 7.46 -1.33
CA TYR A 68 12.45 6.31 -1.07
C TYR A 68 13.14 5.99 -2.38
N TYR A 69 14.38 5.55 -2.31
CA TYR A 69 15.12 5.29 -3.52
C TYR A 69 15.54 3.83 -3.58
N ILE A 70 15.40 3.26 -4.75
CA ILE A 70 15.92 1.94 -5.07
C ILE A 70 17.24 2.15 -5.82
N HIS A 71 18.27 1.40 -5.44
CA HIS A 71 19.55 1.44 -6.13
C HIS A 71 19.51 0.44 -7.29
N SER A 72 19.90 0.90 -8.47
CA SER A 72 20.02 0.11 -9.68
C SER A 72 21.39 0.35 -10.30
N GLY A 73 22.39 -0.44 -9.90
CA GLY A 73 23.78 -0.13 -10.24
C GLY A 73 24.21 1.15 -9.52
N GLU A 74 24.66 2.16 -10.27
CA GLU A 74 25.05 3.48 -9.75
C GLU A 74 23.88 4.47 -9.67
N GLU A 75 22.71 4.12 -10.19
CA GLU A 75 21.56 5.03 -10.27
C GLU A 75 20.61 4.87 -9.08
N LYS A 76 20.16 6.02 -8.55
CA LYS A 76 19.25 6.13 -7.41
C LYS A 76 17.86 6.52 -7.92
N ILE A 77 16.97 5.54 -8.08
CA ILE A 77 15.64 5.73 -8.70
C ILE A 77 14.59 5.97 -7.60
N PRO A 78 13.76 7.02 -7.68
CA PRO A 78 12.69 7.25 -6.70
C PRO A 78 11.59 6.19 -6.83
N LEU A 79 11.23 5.58 -5.70
CA LEU A 79 10.15 4.62 -5.55
C LEU A 79 8.82 5.36 -5.36
N VAL A 80 8.03 5.42 -6.42
CA VAL A 80 6.64 5.89 -6.38
C VAL A 80 5.76 4.81 -7.02
N LEU A 81 4.85 4.24 -6.24
CA LEU A 81 3.91 3.23 -6.74
C LEU A 81 2.71 3.94 -7.36
N SER A 82 2.62 4.00 -8.68
CA SER A 82 1.53 4.71 -9.35
C SER A 82 0.18 4.01 -9.21
N ARG A 83 0.12 2.72 -9.59
CA ARG A 83 -1.10 1.91 -9.53
C ARG A 83 -0.78 0.43 -9.36
N PRO A 84 -1.60 -0.34 -8.65
CA PRO A 84 -1.49 -1.79 -8.62
C PRO A 84 -1.84 -2.37 -9.99
N LEU A 85 -1.17 -3.46 -10.36
CA LEU A 85 -1.55 -4.27 -11.52
C LEU A 85 -2.59 -5.30 -11.08
N SER A 86 -3.84 -5.14 -11.51
CA SER A 86 -4.88 -6.15 -11.25
C SER A 86 -4.75 -7.27 -12.29
N SER A 87 -4.49 -8.50 -11.83
CA SER A 87 -4.41 -9.68 -12.71
C SER A 87 -5.79 -10.23 -13.11
N SER A 88 -6.82 -9.92 -12.31
CA SER A 88 -8.21 -10.33 -12.54
C SER A 88 -9.16 -9.19 -12.15
N VAL A 89 -10.40 -9.27 -12.62
CA VAL A 89 -11.48 -8.42 -12.09
C VAL A 89 -11.74 -8.80 -10.63
N SER A 90 -11.87 -7.79 -9.77
CA SER A 90 -12.31 -8.01 -8.39
C SER A 90 -13.73 -8.57 -8.39
N THR A 91 -14.04 -9.47 -7.46
CA THR A 91 -15.41 -9.95 -7.30
C THR A 91 -16.33 -8.80 -6.89
N LEU A 92 -17.61 -8.86 -7.27
CA LEU A 92 -18.60 -7.87 -6.84
C LEU A 92 -18.64 -7.75 -5.31
N GLN A 93 -18.47 -8.88 -4.60
CA GLN A 93 -18.39 -8.93 -3.15
C GLN A 93 -17.24 -8.06 -2.60
N HIS A 94 -16.05 -8.14 -3.20
CA HIS A 94 -14.90 -7.33 -2.81
C HIS A 94 -15.09 -5.85 -3.13
N LEU A 95 -15.69 -5.54 -4.29
CA LEU A 95 -16.02 -4.16 -4.68
C LEU A 95 -17.02 -3.53 -3.70
N CYS A 96 -18.10 -4.26 -3.37
CA CYS A 96 -19.07 -3.84 -2.36
C CYS A 96 -18.40 -3.64 -1.00
N ARG A 97 -17.50 -4.54 -0.57
CA ARG A 97 -16.76 -4.40 0.68
C ARG A 97 -15.93 -3.12 0.73
N LYS A 98 -15.18 -2.81 -0.33
CA LYS A 98 -14.39 -1.57 -0.41
C LYS A 98 -15.27 -0.33 -0.28
N THR A 99 -16.36 -0.27 -1.05
CA THR A 99 -17.31 0.84 -1.01
C THR A 99 -17.95 0.98 0.37
N VAL A 100 -18.36 -0.12 0.99
CA VAL A 100 -18.95 -0.12 2.33
C VAL A 100 -17.92 0.33 3.37
N ASN A 101 -16.70 -0.19 3.36
CA ASN A 101 -15.69 0.20 4.33
C ASN A 101 -15.25 1.67 4.16
N GLY A 102 -15.30 2.21 2.94
CA GLY A 102 -14.98 3.62 2.65
C GLY A 102 -16.10 4.64 2.91
N HIS A 103 -17.37 4.22 2.98
CA HIS A 103 -18.52 5.13 3.16
C HIS A 103 -19.37 4.87 4.40
N LEU A 104 -19.24 3.69 5.01
CA LEU A 104 -20.05 3.29 6.15
C LEU A 104 -19.34 3.65 7.46
N ASP A 105 -19.18 4.95 7.71
CA ASP A 105 -18.69 5.49 9.00
C ASP A 105 -19.75 5.43 10.10
N SER A 106 -21.01 5.16 9.73
CA SER A 106 -22.12 5.03 10.66
C SER A 106 -22.14 3.63 11.27
N TYR A 107 -21.64 3.52 12.50
CA TYR A 107 -21.71 2.32 13.35
C TYR A 107 -23.13 1.70 13.36
N GLU A 108 -24.18 2.54 13.36
CA GLU A 108 -25.59 2.10 13.32
C GLU A 108 -25.98 1.33 12.06
N LYS A 109 -25.39 1.64 10.91
CA LYS A 109 -25.66 0.89 9.67
C LYS A 109 -24.87 -0.42 9.63
N ARG A 110 -23.70 -0.48 10.26
CA ARG A 110 -22.92 -1.72 10.41
C ARG A 110 -23.61 -2.72 11.32
N THR A 111 -24.22 -2.28 12.42
CA THR A 111 -24.91 -3.17 13.37
C THR A 111 -26.13 -3.87 12.76
N GLN A 112 -26.77 -3.29 11.74
CA GLN A 112 -27.89 -3.87 11.01
C GLN A 112 -27.50 -5.00 10.04
N LEU A 113 -26.20 -5.19 9.76
CA LEU A 113 -25.75 -6.25 8.85
C LEU A 113 -25.77 -7.63 9.54
N PRO A 114 -26.12 -8.71 8.81
CA PRO A 114 -25.95 -10.08 9.27
C PRO A 114 -24.50 -10.38 9.66
N ALA A 115 -24.30 -11.22 10.68
CA ALA A 115 -22.97 -11.60 11.18
C ALA A 115 -21.98 -12.05 10.08
N PRO A 116 -22.36 -12.91 9.10
CA PRO A 116 -21.43 -13.34 8.05
C PRO A 116 -20.93 -12.19 7.16
N ILE A 117 -21.74 -11.14 6.99
CA ILE A 117 -21.36 -9.96 6.20
C ILE A 117 -20.41 -9.09 7.02
N LYS A 118 -20.64 -8.92 8.32
CA LYS A 118 -19.72 -8.21 9.22
C LYS A 118 -18.36 -8.87 9.23
N ASP A 119 -18.31 -10.19 9.43
CA ASP A 119 -17.07 -10.96 9.43
C ASP A 119 -16.32 -10.82 8.09
N PHE A 120 -17.06 -10.78 6.97
CA PHE A 120 -16.47 -10.59 5.64
C PHE A 120 -15.90 -9.18 5.41
N LEU A 121 -16.54 -8.14 5.98
CA LEU A 121 -16.06 -6.76 5.93
C LEU A 121 -14.80 -6.58 6.80
N ASP A 122 -14.78 -7.20 7.99
CA ASP A 122 -13.68 -7.12 8.95
C ASP A 122 -12.41 -7.86 8.48
N GLN A 123 -12.56 -8.86 7.60
CA GLN A 123 -11.42 -9.53 6.96
C GLN A 123 -10.57 -8.61 6.06
N TYR A 124 -11.04 -7.42 5.71
CA TYR A 124 -10.30 -6.44 4.91
C TYR A 124 -10.82 -5.03 5.18
N ASP A 125 -10.22 -4.36 6.15
CA ASP A 125 -10.56 -3.00 6.61
C ASP A 125 -10.06 -1.89 5.67
N ALA A 126 -9.23 -2.23 4.70
CA ALA A 126 -8.67 -1.30 3.73
C ALA A 126 -9.76 -0.67 2.82
N THR A 127 -9.73 0.67 2.73
CA THR A 127 -10.72 1.49 2.01
C THR A 127 -10.24 2.00 0.65
N PHE A 128 -8.97 1.79 0.31
CA PHE A 128 -8.28 2.24 -0.91
C PHE A 128 -8.49 1.32 -2.10
#